data_AF-A0A1S9CRZ2-F1
#
_entry.id   AF-A0A1S9CRZ2-F1
#
_cell.length_a   1.000
_cell.length_b   1.000
_cell.length_c   1.000
_cell.angle_alpha   90.00
_cell.angle_beta   90.00
_cell.angle_gamma   90.00
#
_symmetry.space_group_name_H-M   'P 1'
#
loop_
_entity.id
_entity.type
_entity.pdbx_description
1 polymer ?
#
loop_
_entity_poly.entity_id
_entity_poly.type
_entity_poly.pdbx_seq_one_letter_code
_entity_poly.pdbx_strand_id
1 'polypeptide(L)'
;MSPVSINKYFQMYYSDEDINKLMNYPIEVDEHYGSNEKSILGLVSNDRNRLKRVQTPDKLLFTCQFETARKLFEVIESKTKTILVPYNSEAKEMINIILSNINIKEKYNALTKLQSYSVNIFNSLYQELLINKGFIPHELDGIYILSEEYYHYIKGVTSTPKLKINIF
;
A
#
# COMPACT_ATOMS: atom_id res chain seq x y z
N MET A 1 23.10 -3.70 -29.07
CA MET A 1 24.07 -2.84 -28.35
C MET A 1 25.19 -3.71 -27.80
N SER A 2 26.46 -3.28 -27.86
CA SER A 2 27.56 -4.05 -27.26
C SER A 2 27.58 -3.87 -25.73
N PRO A 3 28.07 -4.84 -24.95
CA PRO A 3 28.22 -4.70 -23.49
C PRO A 3 29.05 -3.46 -23.08
N VAL A 4 30.06 -3.13 -23.89
CA VAL A 4 30.91 -1.94 -23.69
C VAL A 4 30.11 -0.66 -23.87
N SER A 5 29.26 -0.59 -24.89
CA SER A 5 28.41 0.57 -25.15
C SER A 5 27.37 0.79 -24.04
N ILE A 6 26.79 -0.28 -23.49
CA ILE A 6 25.83 -0.21 -22.39
C ILE A 6 26.50 0.29 -21.11
N ASN A 7 27.70 -0.23 -20.78
CA ASN A 7 28.44 0.21 -19.61
C ASN A 7 28.81 1.70 -19.70
N LYS A 8 29.32 2.13 -20.86
CA LYS A 8 29.66 3.53 -21.10
C LYS A 8 28.43 4.45 -20.98
N TYR A 9 27.28 4.01 -21.49
CA TYR A 9 26.02 4.74 -21.33
C TYR A 9 25.67 4.94 -19.85
N PHE A 10 25.66 3.88 -19.04
CA PHE A 10 25.31 4.00 -17.63
C PHE A 10 26.34 4.82 -16.84
N GLN A 11 27.63 4.69 -17.15
CA GLN A 11 28.66 5.54 -16.55
C GLN A 11 28.39 7.02 -16.82
N MET A 12 28.09 7.39 -18.07
CA MET A 12 27.77 8.78 -18.42
C MET A 12 26.46 9.23 -17.77
N TYR A 13 25.43 8.38 -17.80
CA TYR A 13 24.10 8.67 -17.25
C TYR A 13 24.15 8.91 -15.72
N TYR A 14 24.89 8.11 -14.96
CA TYR A 14 25.03 8.29 -13.51
C TYR A 14 26.10 9.31 -13.09
N SER A 15 26.94 9.77 -14.02
CA SER A 15 27.91 10.86 -13.75
C SER A 15 27.29 12.24 -13.87
N ASP A 16 26.12 12.36 -14.52
CA ASP A 16 25.36 13.60 -14.62
C ASP A 16 24.85 14.01 -13.22
N GLU A 17 25.12 15.25 -12.80
CA GLU A 17 24.78 15.73 -11.46
C GLU A 17 23.28 15.79 -11.22
N ASP A 18 22.49 16.19 -12.21
CA ASP A 18 21.05 16.37 -12.07
C ASP A 18 20.37 15.01 -11.97
N ILE A 19 20.83 14.05 -12.77
CA ILE A 19 20.39 12.65 -12.68
C ILE A 19 20.78 12.07 -11.32
N ASN A 20 22.03 12.24 -10.89
CA ASN A 20 22.53 11.69 -9.64
C ASN A 20 21.74 12.20 -8.41
N LYS A 21 21.40 13.49 -8.38
CA LYS A 21 20.57 14.09 -7.31
C LYS A 21 19.19 13.44 -7.20
N LEU A 22 18.60 13.03 -8.33
CA LEU A 22 17.28 12.38 -8.38
C LEU A 22 17.32 10.89 -8.01
N MET A 23 18.46 10.21 -8.21
CA MET A 23 18.57 8.75 -7.99
C MET A 23 18.47 8.31 -6.53
N ASN A 24 18.70 9.23 -5.59
CA ASN A 24 18.45 8.96 -4.18
C ASN A 24 16.95 9.02 -3.82
N TYR A 25 16.09 9.50 -4.73
CA TYR A 25 14.66 9.77 -4.50
C TYR A 25 14.49 10.73 -3.31
N PRO A 26 14.86 12.02 -3.48
CA PRO A 26 14.72 13.01 -2.42
C PRO A 26 13.25 13.14 -2.02
N ILE A 27 13.02 13.30 -0.73
CA ILE A 27 11.69 13.55 -0.15
C ILE A 27 11.70 14.92 0.52
N GLU A 28 10.55 15.60 0.46
CA GLU A 28 10.34 16.77 1.29
C GLU A 28 10.36 16.32 2.76
N VAL A 29 11.17 16.99 3.58
CA VAL A 29 11.29 16.67 5.00
C VAL A 29 10.02 17.14 5.68
N ASP A 30 9.09 16.21 5.87
CA ASP A 30 7.89 16.47 6.65
C ASP A 30 8.14 15.98 8.09
N GLU A 31 8.13 16.94 9.03
CA GLU A 31 8.32 16.73 10.47
C GLU A 31 7.34 15.68 11.03
N HIS A 32 6.20 15.46 10.37
CA HIS A 32 5.19 14.48 10.76
C HIS A 32 5.65 13.02 10.73
N TYR A 33 6.66 12.67 9.94
CA TYR A 33 7.10 11.27 9.80
C TYR A 33 8.20 10.85 10.77
N GLY A 34 8.66 11.75 11.65
CA GLY A 34 9.62 11.44 12.72
C GLY A 34 10.96 10.89 12.23
N SER A 35 11.32 11.14 10.96
CA SER A 35 12.56 10.68 10.35
C SER A 35 13.42 11.86 9.89
N ASN A 36 14.72 11.79 10.19
CA ASN A 36 15.72 12.74 9.71
C ASN A 36 16.25 12.37 8.31
N GLU A 37 15.72 11.30 7.69
CA GLU A 37 16.13 10.87 6.36
C GLU A 37 15.55 11.80 5.30
N LYS A 38 16.40 12.19 4.34
CA LYS A 38 16.04 13.14 3.27
C LYS A 38 15.74 12.45 1.94
N SER A 39 15.71 11.12 1.93
CA SER A 39 15.58 10.34 0.71
C SER A 39 14.96 8.96 0.97
N ILE A 40 14.21 8.42 -0.01
CA ILE A 40 13.62 7.07 0.09
C ILE A 40 14.72 6.01 0.20
N LEU A 41 15.82 6.17 -0.55
CA LEU A 41 16.95 5.25 -0.45
C LEU A 41 17.55 5.26 0.95
N GLY A 42 17.66 6.44 1.57
CA GLY A 42 17.99 6.60 2.98
C GLY A 42 17.07 5.77 3.85
N LEU A 43 15.76 6.01 3.81
CA LEU A 43 14.75 5.29 4.63
C LEU A 43 14.87 3.76 4.54
N VAL A 44 15.04 3.22 3.33
CA VAL A 44 15.11 1.76 3.08
C VAL A 44 16.50 1.18 3.37
N SER A 45 17.55 2.01 3.40
CA SER A 45 18.90 1.54 3.66
C SER A 45 19.03 0.89 5.04
N ASN A 46 19.83 -0.17 5.09
CA ASN A 46 20.15 -0.87 6.32
C ASN A 46 21.24 -0.12 7.09
N ASP A 47 20.86 0.95 7.80
CA ASP A 47 21.80 1.70 8.63
C ASP A 47 21.77 1.17 10.08
N ARG A 48 22.82 0.43 10.45
CA ARG A 48 22.98 -0.11 11.81
C ARG A 48 23.16 0.99 12.86
N ASN A 49 23.55 2.20 12.48
CA ASN A 49 23.62 3.32 13.42
C ASN A 49 22.25 3.74 13.94
N ARG A 50 21.16 3.37 13.26
CA ARG A 50 19.79 3.60 13.75
C ARG A 50 19.49 2.83 15.03
N LEU A 51 20.12 1.67 15.23
CA LEU A 51 19.98 0.88 16.45
C LEU A 51 20.55 1.60 17.68
N LYS A 52 21.53 2.49 17.50
CA LYS A 52 22.13 3.28 18.58
C LYS A 52 21.18 4.32 19.18
N ARG A 53 20.09 4.65 18.48
CA ARG A 53 19.08 5.61 18.93
C ARG A 53 17.96 4.97 19.75
N VAL A 54 17.91 3.65 19.79
CA VAL A 54 16.86 2.91 20.49
C VAL A 54 17.36 2.55 21.88
N GLN A 55 16.65 3.04 22.89
CA GLN A 55 17.04 2.89 24.30
C GLN A 55 16.84 1.46 24.83
N THR A 56 15.97 0.66 24.18
CA THR A 56 15.67 -0.72 24.58
C THR A 56 15.94 -1.69 23.44
N PRO A 57 16.88 -2.64 23.59
CA PRO A 57 17.19 -3.61 22.54
C PRO A 57 16.09 -4.68 22.48
N ASP A 58 15.03 -4.40 21.74
CA ASP A 58 14.07 -5.44 21.35
C ASP A 58 14.64 -6.31 20.22
N LYS A 59 14.31 -7.60 20.24
CA LYS A 59 14.80 -8.57 19.24
C LYS A 59 14.27 -8.34 17.81
N LEU A 60 13.33 -7.42 17.62
CA LEU A 60 12.66 -7.12 16.35
C LEU A 60 12.88 -5.66 15.89
N LEU A 61 14.09 -5.14 16.10
CA LEU A 61 14.44 -3.80 15.65
C LEU A 61 14.77 -3.77 14.17
N PHE A 62 13.96 -3.05 13.39
CA PHE A 62 14.25 -2.76 12.00
C PHE A 62 15.20 -1.57 11.89
N THR A 63 16.27 -1.75 11.12
CA THR A 63 17.24 -0.71 10.76
C THR A 63 16.78 0.16 9.58
N CYS A 64 15.62 -0.14 9.03
CA CYS A 64 15.02 0.47 7.86
C CYS A 64 13.59 0.92 8.19
N GLN A 65 13.15 2.01 7.56
CA GLN A 65 11.85 2.64 7.78
C GLN A 65 10.93 2.37 6.59
N PHE A 66 10.64 1.09 6.33
CA PHE A 66 9.86 0.66 5.16
C PHE A 66 8.46 1.28 5.09
N GLU A 67 7.79 1.45 6.22
CA GLU A 67 6.45 2.03 6.26
C GLU A 67 6.47 3.50 5.83
N THR A 68 7.39 4.28 6.39
CA THR A 68 7.60 5.69 6.01
C THR A 68 8.01 5.81 4.55
N ALA A 69 8.95 4.97 4.09
CA ALA A 69 9.34 4.93 2.68
C ALA A 69 8.14 4.65 1.78
N ARG A 70 7.30 3.66 2.11
CA ARG A 70 6.09 3.33 1.37
C ARG A 70 5.10 4.49 1.30
N LYS A 71 4.95 5.25 2.39
CA LYS A 71 4.03 6.40 2.46
C LYS A 71 4.50 7.57 1.61
N LEU A 72 5.80 7.82 1.55
CA LEU A 72 6.41 8.94 0.82
C LEU A 72 6.78 8.61 -0.63
N PHE A 73 6.83 7.32 -0.99
CA PHE A 73 7.19 6.89 -2.33
C PHE A 73 5.99 6.97 -3.29
N GLU A 74 5.94 8.05 -4.07
CA GLU A 74 4.92 8.30 -5.08
C GLU A 74 5.54 8.29 -6.49
N VAL A 75 5.64 7.12 -7.12
CA VAL A 75 6.15 6.99 -8.52
C VAL A 75 5.12 7.43 -9.55
N ILE A 76 3.84 7.35 -9.21
CA ILE A 76 2.72 7.69 -10.08
C ILE A 76 1.81 8.64 -9.30
N GLU A 77 1.56 9.83 -9.83
CA GLU A 77 0.71 10.88 -9.22
C GLU A 77 -0.79 10.49 -9.12
N SER A 78 -1.16 9.24 -9.39
CA SER A 78 -2.51 8.76 -9.19
C SER A 78 -2.72 8.47 -7.69
N LYS A 79 -3.38 9.40 -6.99
CA LYS A 79 -3.87 9.21 -5.61
C LYS A 79 -5.00 8.17 -5.56
N THR A 80 -4.69 6.93 -5.96
CA THR A 80 -5.62 5.80 -5.90
C THR A 80 -5.34 4.95 -4.67
N LYS A 81 -6.39 4.35 -4.12
CA LYS A 81 -6.31 3.37 -3.04
C LYS A 81 -6.78 2.02 -3.57
N THR A 82 -6.01 0.97 -3.30
CA THR A 82 -6.38 -0.40 -3.61
C THR A 82 -7.36 -0.90 -2.56
N ILE A 83 -8.49 -1.43 -3.00
CA ILE A 83 -9.53 -2.03 -2.13
C ILE A 83 -9.83 -3.45 -2.61
N LEU A 84 -10.28 -4.30 -1.70
CA LEU A 84 -10.74 -5.66 -1.96
C LEU A 84 -12.25 -5.65 -2.18
N VAL A 85 -12.72 -6.29 -3.25
CA VAL A 85 -14.14 -6.26 -3.63
C VAL A 85 -14.81 -7.63 -3.56
N PRO A 86 -16.07 -7.72 -3.10
CA PRO A 86 -16.84 -8.96 -3.04
C PRO A 86 -17.44 -9.30 -4.42
N TYR A 87 -16.60 -9.49 -5.43
CA TYR A 87 -17.03 -9.65 -6.84
C TYR A 87 -17.93 -10.86 -7.08
N ASN A 88 -17.50 -12.03 -6.62
CA ASN A 88 -18.17 -13.31 -6.80
C ASN A 88 -18.19 -14.10 -5.47
N SER A 89 -18.74 -15.32 -5.49
CA SER A 89 -18.81 -16.18 -4.30
C SER A 89 -17.42 -16.49 -3.74
N GLU A 90 -16.44 -16.78 -4.61
CA GLU A 90 -15.07 -17.08 -4.21
C GLU A 90 -14.41 -15.91 -3.46
N ALA A 91 -14.54 -14.68 -3.97
CA ALA A 91 -14.01 -13.49 -3.32
C ALA A 91 -14.66 -13.27 -1.94
N LYS A 92 -15.97 -13.49 -1.83
CA LYS A 92 -16.70 -13.38 -0.56
C LYS A 92 -16.25 -14.43 0.46
N GLU A 93 -16.03 -15.66 0.03
CA GLU A 93 -15.48 -16.72 0.89
C GLU A 93 -14.10 -16.34 1.41
N MET A 94 -13.20 -15.84 0.55
CA MET A 94 -11.88 -15.39 0.96
C MET A 94 -11.93 -14.21 1.93
N ILE A 95 -12.84 -13.25 1.72
CA ILE A 95 -13.08 -12.14 2.66
C ILE A 95 -13.50 -12.68 4.03
N ASN A 96 -14.43 -13.64 4.07
CA ASN A 96 -14.87 -14.27 5.33
C ASN A 96 -13.72 -14.98 6.04
N ILE A 97 -12.85 -15.68 5.30
CA ILE A 97 -11.66 -16.35 5.84
C ILE A 97 -10.71 -15.33 6.51
N ILE A 98 -10.45 -14.18 5.86
CA ILE A 98 -9.60 -13.11 6.40
C ILE A 98 -10.19 -12.52 7.69
N LEU A 99 -11.51 -12.29 7.70
CA LEU A 99 -12.24 -11.72 8.84
C LEU A 99 -12.43 -12.72 10.00
N SER A 100 -12.29 -14.03 9.76
CA SER A 100 -12.49 -15.06 10.79
C SER A 100 -11.31 -15.20 11.77
N ASN A 101 -11.53 -15.82 12.93
CA ASN A 101 -10.49 -16.06 13.94
C ASN A 101 -9.71 -17.37 13.72
N ILE A 102 -9.20 -17.57 12.50
CA ILE A 102 -8.40 -18.74 12.12
C ILE A 102 -6.89 -18.44 12.11
N ASN A 103 -6.09 -19.47 11.83
CA ASN A 103 -4.63 -19.36 11.74
C ASN A 103 -4.18 -18.35 10.67
N ILE A 104 -3.14 -17.58 10.99
CA ILE A 104 -2.52 -16.59 10.11
C ILE A 104 -2.07 -17.15 8.77
N LYS A 105 -1.66 -18.43 8.70
CA LYS A 105 -1.26 -19.09 7.45
C LYS A 105 -2.43 -19.18 6.46
N GLU A 106 -3.63 -19.48 6.96
CA GLU A 106 -4.83 -19.58 6.13
C GLU A 106 -5.29 -18.20 5.67
N LYS A 107 -5.24 -17.20 6.57
CA LYS A 107 -5.49 -15.80 6.22
C LYS A 107 -4.54 -15.31 5.13
N TYR A 108 -3.25 -15.64 5.22
CA TYR A 108 -2.26 -15.27 4.20
C TYR A 108 -2.56 -15.89 2.84
N ASN A 109 -2.90 -17.18 2.80
CA ASN A 109 -3.27 -17.86 1.56
C ASN A 109 -4.54 -17.25 0.94
N ALA A 110 -5.55 -16.94 1.76
CA ALA A 110 -6.77 -16.29 1.31
C ALA A 110 -6.48 -14.89 0.77
N LEU A 111 -5.69 -14.09 1.48
CA LEU A 111 -5.29 -12.75 1.04
C LEU A 111 -4.53 -12.79 -0.29
N THR A 112 -3.63 -13.75 -0.47
CA THR A 112 -2.86 -13.91 -1.72
C THR A 112 -3.77 -14.18 -2.91
N LYS A 113 -4.80 -15.01 -2.75
CA LYS A 113 -5.78 -15.24 -3.81
C LYS A 113 -6.70 -14.03 -4.01
N LEU A 114 -7.11 -13.39 -2.92
CA LEU A 114 -8.03 -12.25 -2.93
C LEU A 114 -7.43 -11.00 -3.57
N GLN A 115 -6.10 -10.88 -3.66
CA GLN A 115 -5.44 -9.80 -4.40
C GLN A 115 -5.90 -9.69 -5.87
N SER A 116 -6.28 -10.80 -6.50
CA SER A 116 -6.85 -10.80 -7.86
C SER A 116 -8.23 -10.13 -7.95
N TYR A 117 -8.93 -10.02 -6.81
CA TYR A 117 -10.21 -9.34 -6.63
C TYR A 117 -10.02 -7.95 -6.00
N SER A 118 -8.92 -7.28 -6.34
CA SER A 118 -8.66 -5.91 -5.92
C SER A 118 -8.90 -4.91 -7.05
N VAL A 119 -9.35 -3.70 -6.69
CA VAL A 119 -9.52 -2.59 -7.63
C VAL A 119 -8.93 -1.32 -7.05
N ASN A 120 -8.43 -0.45 -7.91
CA ASN A 120 -7.96 0.87 -7.52
C ASN A 120 -9.08 1.88 -7.65
N ILE A 121 -9.37 2.62 -6.58
CA ILE A 121 -10.34 3.71 -6.57
C ILE A 121 -9.63 5.04 -6.33
N PHE A 122 -10.15 6.12 -6.92
CA PHE A 122 -9.64 7.47 -6.68
C PHE A 122 -9.89 7.91 -5.23
N ASN A 123 -9.02 8.79 -4.72
CA ASN A 123 -9.15 9.30 -3.36
C ASN A 123 -10.52 9.94 -3.08
N SER A 124 -11.15 10.62 -4.04
CA SER A 124 -12.50 11.18 -3.86
C SER A 124 -13.53 10.11 -3.46
N LEU A 125 -13.62 9.03 -4.24
CA LEU A 125 -14.53 7.91 -3.95
C LEU A 125 -14.17 7.19 -2.64
N TYR A 126 -12.87 7.07 -2.35
CA TYR A 126 -12.41 6.50 -1.09
C TYR A 126 -12.89 7.30 0.12
N GLN A 127 -12.81 8.63 0.08
CA GLN A 127 -13.31 9.49 1.16
C GLN A 127 -14.83 9.40 1.31
N GLU A 128 -15.59 9.36 0.21
CA GLU A 128 -17.04 9.15 0.26
C GLU A 128 -17.41 7.82 0.94
N LEU A 129 -16.71 6.74 0.58
CA LEU A 129 -16.92 5.43 1.20
C LEU A 129 -16.57 5.41 2.69
N LEU A 130 -15.54 6.13 3.13
CA LEU A 130 -15.22 6.25 4.56
C LEU A 130 -16.35 6.94 5.33
N ILE A 131 -16.85 8.07 4.83
CA ILE A 131 -17.95 8.82 5.44
C ILE A 131 -19.20 7.94 5.53
N ASN A 132 -19.49 7.21 4.46
CA ASN A 132 -20.66 6.35 4.34
C ASN A 132 -20.49 4.98 5.03
N LYS A 133 -19.37 4.71 5.69
CA LYS A 133 -19.05 3.39 6.30
C LYS A 133 -19.14 2.22 5.30
N GLY A 134 -18.72 2.46 4.07
CA GLY A 134 -18.72 1.49 2.99
C GLY A 134 -17.62 0.42 3.08
N PHE A 135 -16.72 0.52 4.06
CA PHE A 135 -15.67 -0.47 4.32
C PHE A 135 -15.97 -1.31 5.55
N ILE A 136 -15.67 -2.60 5.46
CA ILE A 136 -15.70 -3.53 6.58
C ILE A 136 -14.45 -3.27 7.45
N PRO A 137 -14.60 -3.10 8.78
CA PRO A 137 -13.47 -2.92 9.68
C PRO A 137 -12.51 -4.13 9.64
N HIS A 138 -11.22 -3.87 9.68
CA HIS A 138 -10.17 -4.89 9.75
C HIS A 138 -9.07 -4.43 10.73
N GLU A 139 -8.47 -5.37 11.46
CA GLU A 139 -7.48 -5.06 12.52
C GLU A 139 -6.15 -4.54 11.95
N LEU A 140 -5.80 -4.98 10.74
CA LEU A 140 -4.59 -4.54 10.04
C LEU A 140 -4.86 -3.30 9.20
N ASP A 141 -4.06 -2.27 9.44
CA ASP A 141 -4.01 -1.07 8.60
C ASP A 141 -3.59 -1.41 7.16
N GLY A 142 -4.18 -0.69 6.21
CA GLY A 142 -3.87 -0.82 4.78
C GLY A 142 -4.67 -1.91 4.04
N ILE A 143 -5.56 -2.63 4.73
CA ILE A 143 -6.52 -3.54 4.11
C ILE A 143 -7.90 -2.88 4.11
N TYR A 144 -8.41 -2.56 2.93
CA TYR A 144 -9.73 -1.96 2.75
C TYR A 144 -10.67 -2.94 2.06
N ILE A 145 -11.62 -3.49 2.81
CA ILE A 145 -12.59 -4.47 2.28
C ILE A 145 -13.90 -3.75 2.03
N LEU A 146 -14.37 -3.73 0.78
CA LEU A 146 -15.62 -3.09 0.42
C LEU A 146 -16.82 -3.91 0.93
N SER A 147 -17.76 -3.23 1.59
CA SER A 147 -19.05 -3.81 1.94
C SER A 147 -19.83 -4.19 0.68
N GLU A 148 -20.51 -5.33 0.70
CA GLU A 148 -21.30 -5.83 -0.44
C GLU A 148 -22.40 -4.85 -0.89
N GLU A 149 -22.88 -4.01 0.04
CA GLU A 149 -23.87 -2.98 -0.24
C GLU A 149 -23.35 -1.94 -1.24
N TYR A 150 -22.03 -1.74 -1.34
CA TYR A 150 -21.39 -0.75 -2.21
C TYR A 150 -20.77 -1.37 -3.47
N TYR A 151 -21.05 -2.64 -3.75
CA TYR A 151 -20.52 -3.34 -4.93
C TYR A 151 -21.62 -3.78 -5.89
N HIS A 152 -21.72 -3.19 -7.08
CA HIS A 152 -22.69 -3.54 -8.11
C HIS A 152 -22.02 -4.30 -9.26
N TYR A 153 -22.61 -5.41 -9.73
CA TYR A 153 -21.98 -6.27 -10.75
C TYR A 153 -21.67 -5.56 -12.08
N ILE A 154 -22.56 -4.67 -12.57
CA ILE A 154 -22.31 -3.84 -13.76
C ILE A 154 -21.43 -2.61 -13.45
N LYS A 155 -21.77 -1.85 -12.39
CA LYS A 155 -21.18 -0.54 -12.13
C LYS A 155 -19.87 -0.60 -11.32
N GLY A 156 -19.52 -1.76 -10.77
CA GLY A 156 -18.41 -1.93 -9.85
C GLY A 156 -18.67 -1.26 -8.50
N VAL A 157 -17.72 -0.45 -8.04
CA VAL A 157 -17.78 0.24 -6.75
C VAL A 157 -18.72 1.45 -6.85
N THR A 158 -19.70 1.54 -5.96
CA THR A 158 -20.65 2.66 -5.89
C THR A 158 -20.44 3.44 -4.60
N SER A 159 -20.71 4.75 -4.60
CA SER A 159 -20.66 5.58 -3.38
C SER A 159 -21.94 5.50 -2.54
N THR A 160 -23.02 5.00 -3.13
CA THR A 160 -24.30 4.76 -2.47
C THR A 160 -24.53 3.26 -2.26
N PRO A 161 -25.14 2.86 -1.13
CA PRO A 161 -25.47 1.47 -0.90
C PRO A 161 -26.63 1.04 -1.81
N LYS A 162 -26.65 -0.24 -2.18
CA LYS A 162 -27.82 -0.87 -2.79
C LYS A 162 -29.01 -0.73 -1.83
N LEU A 163 -30.13 -0.24 -2.34
CA LEU A 163 -31.39 -0.23 -1.62
C LEU A 163 -31.76 -1.67 -1.26
N LYS A 164 -31.80 -1.99 0.05
CA LYS A 164 -32.44 -3.22 0.54
C LYS A 164 -33.94 -3.05 0.30
N ILE A 165 -34.45 -3.62 -0.79
CA ILE A 165 -35.88 -3.84 -0.93
C ILE A 165 -36.23 -4.94 0.07
N ASN A 166 -36.59 -4.55 1.29
CA ASN A 166 -37.24 -5.44 2.24
C ASN A 166 -38.65 -5.70 1.69
N ILE A 167 -38.80 -6.79 0.94
CA ILE A 167 -40.13 -7.33 0.64
C ILE A 167 -40.56 -8.07 1.91
N PHE A 168 -41.61 -7.56 2.55
CA PHE A 168 -42.26 -8.12 3.73
C PHE A 168 -42.81 -9.52 3.48
#